data_AF-A0A971EU31-F1
#
_entry.id   AF-A0A971EU31-F1
#
_cell.length_a   1.000
_cell.length_b   1.000
_cell.length_c   1.000
_cell.angle_alpha   90.00
_cell.angle_beta   90.00
_cell.angle_gamma   90.00
#
_symmetry.space_group_name_H-M   'P 1'
#
loop_
_entity.id
_entity.type
_entity.pdbx_description
1 polymer ?
#
loop_
_entity_poly.entity_id
_entity_poly.type
_entity_poly.pdbx_seq_one_letter_code
_entity_poly.pdbx_strand_id
1 'polypeptide(L)'
;MGRILHNSRRLVAGTLAAVLLGMFFCAAAGAEEVADREELLRRQAYLFWQRINEARRDPRAVLERLAIPEEQARTVLGEDSWLLESGLRPLAWDGSLTAAAAAHGRDMVTRLYYSHLSPEGLGPRERMHAQGYLAIHAEETLGMLVFVNPVSLEESLDVMVDYMLRDELTGTPGVARNVFSPRLTEMGLSFLAESVQELAGQPYLYLVVADFAKPVIPRGFIVGRLDPGHMAGQRYFATGEIEMIPLLPGGSFQVPYPQGGCEVGAVDDQWRILNVKTVYDMDNYLNHHVDLRVSP
;
A
#
# COMPACT_ATOMS: atom_id res chain seq x y z
N MET A 1 12.58 -81.04 -29.87
CA MET A 1 13.01 -80.02 -30.84
C MET A 1 11.93 -78.95 -30.89
N GLY A 2 12.23 -77.72 -30.43
CA GLY A 2 11.35 -76.52 -30.45
C GLY A 2 10.29 -76.46 -29.34
N ARG A 3 10.02 -75.34 -28.65
CA ARG A 3 10.59 -73.98 -28.65
C ARG A 3 10.15 -73.32 -27.33
N ILE A 4 11.09 -72.67 -26.66
CA ILE A 4 10.90 -71.76 -25.52
C ILE A 4 10.40 -70.41 -26.09
N LEU A 5 9.50 -69.68 -25.39
CA LEU A 5 9.67 -68.25 -25.04
C LEU A 5 8.37 -67.46 -24.70
N HIS A 6 8.59 -66.48 -23.80
CA HIS A 6 7.85 -65.26 -23.46
C HIS A 6 6.71 -65.31 -22.42
N ASN A 7 6.99 -64.82 -21.20
CA ASN A 7 6.38 -63.58 -20.71
C ASN A 7 7.00 -63.08 -19.39
N SER A 8 7.63 -61.91 -19.39
CA SER A 8 7.75 -61.01 -18.21
C SER A 8 8.51 -59.71 -18.54
N ARG A 9 7.81 -58.76 -19.16
CA ARG A 9 8.20 -57.33 -19.20
C ARG A 9 7.00 -56.46 -18.84
N ARG A 10 6.68 -56.33 -17.56
CA ARG A 10 5.81 -55.28 -17.01
C ARG A 10 6.11 -55.14 -15.52
N LEU A 11 7.00 -54.22 -15.11
CA LEU A 11 6.99 -53.59 -13.77
C LEU A 11 8.16 -52.59 -13.62
N VAL A 12 8.16 -51.47 -14.34
CA VAL A 12 8.99 -50.29 -13.96
C VAL A 12 8.33 -48.95 -14.33
N ALA A 13 7.41 -48.89 -15.29
CA ALA A 13 6.85 -47.62 -15.78
C ALA A 13 5.78 -46.96 -14.87
N GLY A 14 5.28 -47.64 -13.82
CA GLY A 14 4.17 -47.13 -12.99
C GLY A 14 4.57 -46.20 -11.85
N THR A 15 5.82 -46.25 -11.39
CA THR A 15 6.24 -45.56 -10.14
C THR A 15 6.80 -44.16 -10.41
N LEU A 16 7.36 -43.88 -11.60
CA LEU A 16 7.87 -42.55 -11.95
C LEU A 16 6.76 -41.52 -12.20
N ALA A 17 5.62 -41.95 -12.77
CA ALA A 17 4.51 -41.05 -13.10
C ALA A 17 3.77 -40.52 -11.85
N ALA A 18 3.64 -41.33 -10.80
CA ALA A 18 3.00 -40.92 -9.55
C ALA A 18 3.87 -39.94 -8.72
N VAL A 19 5.20 -40.09 -8.77
CA VAL A 19 6.13 -39.17 -8.08
C VAL A 19 6.19 -37.81 -8.79
N LEU A 20 6.18 -37.79 -10.13
CA LEU A 20 6.11 -36.54 -10.90
C LEU A 20 4.75 -35.83 -10.71
N LEU A 21 3.63 -36.56 -10.71
CA LEU A 21 2.30 -35.97 -10.50
C LEU A 21 2.12 -35.40 -9.08
N GLY A 22 2.70 -36.04 -8.05
CA GLY A 22 2.72 -35.55 -6.67
C GLY A 22 3.57 -34.29 -6.47
N MET A 23 4.71 -34.17 -7.16
CA MET A 23 5.54 -32.95 -7.14
C MET A 23 4.83 -31.76 -7.82
N PHE A 24 4.12 -31.99 -8.93
CA PHE A 24 3.33 -30.94 -9.59
C PHE A 24 2.16 -30.46 -8.73
N PHE A 25 1.48 -31.36 -8.00
CA PHE A 25 0.40 -30.99 -7.08
C PHE A 25 0.90 -30.21 -5.85
N CYS A 26 2.02 -30.62 -5.25
CA CYS A 26 2.64 -29.86 -4.15
C CYS A 26 3.15 -28.48 -4.61
N ALA A 27 3.75 -28.39 -5.81
CA ALA A 27 4.21 -27.11 -6.35
C ALA A 27 3.03 -26.17 -6.68
N ALA A 28 1.91 -26.70 -7.19
CA ALA A 28 0.71 -25.92 -7.46
C ALA A 28 0.05 -25.41 -6.17
N ALA A 29 -0.11 -26.27 -5.15
CA ALA A 29 -0.66 -25.86 -3.86
C ALA A 29 0.22 -24.81 -3.15
N GLY A 30 1.55 -24.98 -3.19
CA GLY A 30 2.48 -23.98 -2.66
C GLY A 30 2.48 -22.67 -3.44
N ALA A 31 2.31 -22.71 -4.77
CA ALA A 31 2.19 -21.51 -5.58
C ALA A 31 0.86 -20.76 -5.33
N GLU A 32 -0.23 -21.49 -5.12
CA GLU A 32 -1.54 -20.94 -4.77
C GLU A 32 -1.54 -20.30 -3.38
N GLU A 33 -0.92 -20.95 -2.38
CA GLU A 33 -0.76 -20.40 -1.02
C GLU A 33 0.13 -19.16 -0.99
N VAL A 34 1.22 -19.14 -1.77
CA VAL A 34 2.09 -17.96 -1.92
C VAL A 34 1.34 -16.81 -2.61
N ALA A 35 0.57 -17.10 -3.66
CA ALA A 35 -0.22 -16.08 -4.36
C ALA A 35 -1.31 -15.48 -3.46
N ASP A 36 -1.99 -16.30 -2.64
CA ASP A 36 -2.97 -15.84 -1.66
C ASP A 36 -2.32 -14.95 -0.59
N ARG A 37 -1.15 -15.35 -0.08
CA ARG A 37 -0.38 -14.53 0.88
C ARG A 37 0.06 -13.19 0.28
N GLU A 38 0.59 -13.18 -0.95
CA GLU A 38 1.01 -11.94 -1.62
C GLU A 38 -0.16 -10.99 -1.82
N GLU A 39 -1.33 -11.50 -2.22
CA GLU A 39 -2.54 -10.69 -2.38
C GLU A 39 -3.05 -10.16 -1.03
N LEU A 40 -3.00 -10.95 0.04
CA LEU A 40 -3.34 -10.50 1.40
C LEU A 40 -2.42 -9.35 1.86
N LEU A 41 -1.10 -9.49 1.69
CA LEU A 41 -0.13 -8.44 2.06
C LEU A 41 -0.27 -7.20 1.18
N ARG A 42 -0.52 -7.38 -0.12
CA ARG A 42 -0.82 -6.27 -1.03
C ARG A 42 -2.08 -5.52 -0.61
N ARG A 43 -3.13 -6.24 -0.21
CA ARG A 43 -4.35 -5.63 0.34
C ARG A 43 -4.06 -4.84 1.61
N GLN A 44 -3.23 -5.36 2.52
CA GLN A 44 -2.80 -4.60 3.71
C GLN A 44 -2.08 -3.32 3.32
N ALA A 45 -1.24 -3.35 2.29
CA ALA A 45 -0.55 -2.16 1.83
C ALA A 45 -1.51 -1.06 1.34
N TYR A 46 -2.55 -1.43 0.58
CA TYR A 46 -3.58 -0.48 0.16
C TYR A 46 -4.42 0.05 1.34
N LEU A 47 -4.79 -0.82 2.29
CA LEU A 47 -5.51 -0.38 3.49
C LEU A 47 -4.66 0.59 4.31
N PHE A 48 -3.36 0.34 4.44
CA PHE A 48 -2.43 1.24 5.14
C PHE A 48 -2.41 2.62 4.45
N TRP A 49 -2.24 2.65 3.13
CA TRP A 49 -2.28 3.88 2.34
C TRP A 49 -3.61 4.64 2.48
N GLN A 50 -4.74 3.94 2.51
CA GLN A 50 -6.04 4.54 2.79
C GLN A 50 -6.05 5.22 4.16
N ARG A 51 -5.58 4.55 5.21
CA ARG A 51 -5.54 5.12 6.58
C ARG A 51 -4.64 6.34 6.67
N ILE A 52 -3.51 6.34 5.95
CA ILE A 52 -2.64 7.52 5.82
C ILE A 52 -3.37 8.68 5.15
N ASN A 53 -4.10 8.43 4.06
CA ASN A 53 -4.86 9.48 3.37
C ASN A 53 -6.06 9.98 4.17
N GLU A 54 -6.71 9.13 4.96
CA GLU A 54 -7.74 9.55 5.91
C GLU A 54 -7.16 10.46 6.99
N ALA A 55 -6.02 10.08 7.57
CA ALA A 55 -5.30 10.89 8.53
C ALA A 55 -4.90 12.25 7.96
N ARG A 56 -4.43 12.29 6.71
CA ARG A 56 -4.11 13.54 6.00
C ARG A 56 -5.35 14.40 5.76
N ARG A 57 -6.48 13.80 5.40
CA ARG A 57 -7.75 14.51 5.14
C ARG A 57 -8.30 15.16 6.42
N ASP A 58 -8.26 14.44 7.54
CA ASP A 58 -8.75 14.94 8.83
C ASP A 58 -7.75 14.61 9.95
N PRO A 59 -6.70 15.44 10.11
CA PRO A 59 -5.71 15.24 11.17
C PRO A 59 -6.31 15.36 12.57
N ARG A 60 -7.40 16.13 12.74
CA ARG A 60 -8.06 16.29 14.04
C ARG A 60 -8.77 15.03 14.50
N ALA A 61 -9.40 14.29 13.59
CA ALA A 61 -9.93 12.96 13.89
C ALA A 61 -8.84 12.01 14.41
N VAL A 62 -7.60 12.14 13.93
CA VAL A 62 -6.45 11.38 14.44
C VAL A 62 -6.08 11.81 15.86
N LEU A 63 -6.04 13.12 16.14
CA LEU A 63 -5.74 13.65 17.47
C LEU A 63 -6.74 13.14 18.52
N GLU A 64 -8.03 13.20 18.21
CA GLU A 64 -9.09 12.70 19.08
C GLU A 64 -8.93 11.20 19.34
N ARG A 65 -8.79 10.42 18.26
CA ARG A 65 -8.67 8.96 18.33
C ARG A 65 -7.45 8.48 19.10
N LEU A 66 -6.31 9.18 18.97
CA LEU A 66 -5.06 8.85 19.63
C LEU A 66 -4.89 9.57 20.99
N ALA A 67 -5.89 10.34 21.42
CA ALA A 67 -5.84 11.18 22.62
C ALA A 67 -4.58 12.06 22.68
N ILE A 68 -4.21 12.68 21.55
CA ILE A 68 -3.09 13.62 21.45
C ILE A 68 -3.63 15.04 21.66
N PRO A 69 -3.11 15.80 22.64
CA PRO A 69 -3.53 17.19 22.83
C PRO A 69 -3.26 18.05 21.60
N GLU A 70 -4.26 18.80 21.14
CA GLU A 70 -4.12 19.65 19.94
C GLU A 70 -3.00 20.69 20.10
N GLU A 71 -2.81 21.25 21.29
CA GLU A 71 -1.71 22.18 21.58
C GLU A 71 -0.32 21.55 21.36
N GLN A 72 -0.15 20.27 21.75
CA GLN A 72 1.07 19.53 21.52
C GLN A 72 1.29 19.35 20.01
N ALA A 73 0.27 18.89 19.28
CA ALA A 73 0.36 18.73 17.84
C ALA A 73 0.66 20.05 17.12
N ARG A 74 0.04 21.16 17.51
CA ARG A 74 0.34 22.49 16.96
C ARG A 74 1.79 22.89 17.19
N THR A 75 2.32 22.66 18.38
CA THR A 75 3.73 22.93 18.71
C THR A 75 4.66 22.11 17.82
N VAL A 76 4.35 20.83 17.65
CA VAL A 76 5.14 19.92 16.81
C VAL A 76 5.07 20.33 15.34
N LEU A 77 3.88 20.65 14.82
CA LEU A 77 3.67 21.02 13.43
C LEU A 77 4.24 22.41 13.08
N GLY A 78 4.27 23.33 14.04
CA GLY A 78 4.83 24.67 13.87
C GLY A 78 4.09 25.46 12.78
N GLU A 79 4.82 25.94 11.78
CA GLU A 79 4.26 26.70 10.65
C GLU A 79 3.23 25.91 9.85
N ASP A 80 3.30 24.58 9.87
CA ASP A 80 2.36 23.70 9.17
C ASP A 80 1.08 23.41 9.97
N SER A 81 0.90 24.00 11.16
CA SER A 81 -0.25 23.71 12.05
C SER A 81 -1.63 24.01 11.42
N TRP A 82 -1.69 24.81 10.35
CA TRP A 82 -2.89 25.07 9.54
C TRP A 82 -3.52 23.79 8.94
N LEU A 83 -2.74 22.70 8.85
CA LEU A 83 -3.22 21.41 8.36
C LEU A 83 -4.26 20.79 9.30
N LEU A 84 -4.28 21.15 10.59
CA LEU A 84 -5.24 20.60 11.54
C LEU A 84 -6.67 21.07 11.24
N GLU A 85 -6.82 22.24 10.61
CA GLU A 85 -8.11 22.79 10.22
C GLU A 85 -8.49 22.40 8.80
N SER A 86 -7.53 22.39 7.88
CA SER A 86 -7.80 22.30 6.45
C SER A 86 -7.59 20.89 5.89
N GLY A 87 -6.89 20.04 6.62
CA GLY A 87 -6.35 18.79 6.10
C GLY A 87 -5.29 19.02 5.03
N LEU A 88 -4.83 17.91 4.46
CA LEU A 88 -3.89 17.85 3.35
C LEU A 88 -4.49 17.09 2.18
N ARG A 89 -3.99 17.40 0.99
CA ARG A 89 -4.29 16.62 -0.22
C ARG A 89 -3.79 15.18 -0.04
N PRO A 90 -4.48 14.18 -0.63
CA PRO A 90 -4.07 12.79 -0.51
C PRO A 90 -2.75 12.55 -1.24
N LEU A 91 -2.00 11.57 -0.77
CA LEU A 91 -0.86 10.98 -1.45
C LEU A 91 -1.39 10.00 -2.50
N ALA A 92 -0.96 10.14 -3.75
CA ALA A 92 -1.28 9.18 -4.78
C ALA A 92 -0.41 7.92 -4.63
N TRP A 93 -1.00 6.74 -4.85
CA TRP A 93 -0.28 5.48 -4.89
C TRP A 93 0.61 5.40 -6.13
N ASP A 94 1.88 5.02 -5.95
CA ASP A 94 2.82 4.75 -7.03
C ASP A 94 3.45 3.35 -6.93
N GLY A 95 3.40 2.61 -8.05
CA GLY A 95 3.90 1.24 -8.12
C GLY A 95 5.43 1.15 -8.09
N SER A 96 6.14 2.17 -8.56
CA SER A 96 7.62 2.19 -8.57
C SER A 96 8.16 2.43 -7.16
N LEU A 97 7.54 3.35 -6.41
CA LEU A 97 7.80 3.54 -4.98
C LEU A 97 7.50 2.25 -4.19
N THR A 98 6.39 1.58 -4.51
CA THR A 98 6.03 0.30 -3.89
C THR A 98 7.08 -0.78 -4.16
N ALA A 99 7.58 -0.85 -5.40
CA ALA A 99 8.64 -1.80 -5.76
C ALA A 99 9.96 -1.49 -5.04
N ALA A 100 10.31 -0.21 -4.87
CA ALA A 100 11.50 0.20 -4.13
C ALA A 100 11.40 -0.19 -2.64
N ALA A 101 10.28 0.13 -2.01
CA ALA A 101 9.97 -0.23 -0.64
C ALA A 101 9.99 -1.75 -0.42
N ALA A 102 9.40 -2.53 -1.33
CA ALA A 102 9.36 -3.99 -1.25
C ALA A 102 10.74 -4.63 -1.44
N ALA A 103 11.58 -4.07 -2.32
CA ALA A 103 12.96 -4.52 -2.47
C ALA A 103 13.76 -4.28 -1.18
N HIS A 104 13.67 -3.07 -0.61
CA HIS A 104 14.40 -2.71 0.61
C HIS A 104 13.90 -3.46 1.85
N GLY A 105 12.59 -3.65 1.98
CA GLY A 105 12.02 -4.43 3.08
C GLY A 105 12.47 -5.89 3.06
N ARG A 106 12.44 -6.55 1.89
CA ARG A 106 12.96 -7.92 1.74
C ARG A 106 14.44 -8.00 2.03
N ASP A 107 15.20 -6.98 1.62
CA ASP A 107 16.62 -6.88 1.87
C ASP A 107 16.95 -6.79 3.37
N MET A 108 16.24 -5.92 4.09
CA MET A 108 16.31 -5.79 5.55
C MET A 108 16.03 -7.10 6.28
N VAL A 109 14.95 -7.80 5.90
CA VAL A 109 14.61 -9.10 6.50
C VAL A 109 15.68 -10.14 6.18
N THR A 110 16.07 -10.27 4.92
CA THR A 110 17.01 -11.32 4.46
C THR A 110 18.39 -11.15 5.07
N ARG A 111 18.86 -9.91 5.25
CA ARG A 111 20.19 -9.59 5.76
C ARG A 111 20.19 -9.15 7.23
N LEU A 112 19.05 -9.26 7.92
CA LEU A 112 18.87 -8.98 9.35
C LEU A 112 19.39 -7.61 9.79
N TYR A 113 19.01 -6.56 9.06
CA TYR A 113 19.30 -5.18 9.44
C TYR A 113 18.03 -4.31 9.40
N TYR A 114 18.05 -3.19 10.12
CA TYR A 114 16.97 -2.20 10.13
C TYR A 114 17.55 -0.80 9.98
N SER A 115 17.43 -0.23 8.78
CA SER A 115 18.06 1.05 8.44
C SER A 115 17.46 1.63 7.17
N HIS A 116 17.42 2.96 7.08
CA HIS A 116 17.09 3.67 5.84
C HIS A 116 18.12 3.45 4.74
N LEU A 117 19.38 3.23 5.12
CA LEU A 117 20.47 2.93 4.20
C LEU A 117 20.66 1.42 4.10
N SER A 118 20.82 0.92 2.87
CA SER A 118 21.32 -0.45 2.70
C SER A 118 22.75 -0.57 3.22
N PRO A 119 23.26 -1.79 3.48
CA PRO A 119 24.67 -2.04 3.79
C PRO A 119 25.67 -1.43 2.78
N GLU A 120 25.26 -1.25 1.54
CA GLU A 120 26.04 -0.58 0.48
C GLU A 120 25.97 0.96 0.56
N GLY A 121 25.20 1.51 1.49
CA GLY A 121 24.99 2.94 1.68
C GLY A 121 23.94 3.55 0.75
N LEU A 122 23.13 2.75 0.04
CA LEU A 122 22.08 3.26 -0.85
C LEU A 122 20.89 3.76 -0.03
N GLY A 123 20.47 5.00 -0.24
CA GLY A 123 19.33 5.61 0.42
C GLY A 123 18.01 5.45 -0.37
N PRO A 124 16.89 5.93 0.19
CA PRO A 124 15.57 5.82 -0.42
C PRO A 124 15.53 6.41 -1.84
N ARG A 125 16.11 7.60 -2.03
CA ARG A 125 16.16 8.28 -3.34
C ARG A 125 16.83 7.43 -4.42
N GLU A 126 17.98 6.85 -4.12
CA GLU A 126 18.73 6.01 -5.06
C GLU A 126 17.93 4.75 -5.41
N ARG A 127 17.25 4.14 -4.43
CA ARG A 127 16.39 2.97 -4.65
C ARG A 127 15.15 3.31 -5.48
N MET A 128 14.47 4.42 -5.20
CA MET A 128 13.35 4.92 -6.00
C MET A 128 13.79 5.18 -7.44
N HIS A 129 14.94 5.82 -7.64
CA HIS A 129 15.51 6.07 -8.96
C HIS A 129 15.82 4.76 -9.71
N ALA A 130 16.33 3.74 -9.03
CA ALA A 130 16.57 2.43 -9.62
C ALA A 130 15.28 1.74 -10.11
N GLN A 131 14.12 2.08 -9.55
CA GLN A 131 12.80 1.64 -10.02
C GLN A 131 12.20 2.58 -11.10
N GLY A 132 12.97 3.56 -11.58
CA GLY A 132 12.52 4.51 -12.61
C GLY A 132 11.77 5.73 -12.07
N TYR A 133 11.74 5.93 -10.74
CA TYR A 133 11.06 7.06 -10.12
C TYR A 133 12.03 8.24 -9.90
N LEU A 134 11.83 9.33 -10.64
CA LEU A 134 12.63 10.55 -10.49
C LEU A 134 11.93 11.53 -9.54
N ALA A 135 12.53 11.74 -8.36
CA ALA A 135 11.94 12.54 -7.29
C ALA A 135 12.67 13.88 -7.07
N ILE A 136 11.94 14.95 -6.77
CA ILE A 136 12.48 16.20 -6.21
C ILE A 136 12.63 16.04 -4.69
N HIS A 137 11.63 15.45 -4.03
CA HIS A 137 11.68 15.04 -2.63
C HIS A 137 11.48 13.53 -2.56
N ALA A 138 12.29 12.86 -1.75
CA ALA A 138 12.25 11.43 -1.54
C ALA A 138 12.54 11.20 -0.06
N GLU A 139 11.59 10.60 0.64
CA GLU A 139 11.65 10.34 2.07
C GLU A 139 11.16 8.92 2.32
N GLU A 140 11.55 8.33 3.45
CA GLU A 140 11.12 6.99 3.84
C GLU A 140 10.73 6.99 5.33
N THR A 141 9.68 6.25 5.65
CA THR A 141 9.35 5.87 7.03
C THR A 141 9.43 4.35 7.15
N LEU A 142 10.12 3.89 8.19
CA LEU A 142 10.21 2.48 8.55
C LEU A 142 9.39 2.23 9.82
N GLY A 143 8.60 1.16 9.83
CA GLY A 143 7.89 0.69 11.03
C GLY A 143 8.14 -0.79 11.24
N MET A 144 8.39 -1.19 12.48
CA MET A 144 8.62 -2.59 12.85
C MET A 144 7.84 -2.96 14.10
N LEU A 145 7.14 -4.10 14.05
CA LEU A 145 6.59 -4.75 15.23
C LEU A 145 7.13 -6.17 15.33
N VAL A 146 7.45 -6.58 16.56
CA VAL A 146 7.98 -7.91 16.85
C VAL A 146 7.15 -8.52 17.98
N PHE A 147 6.53 -9.67 17.72
CA PHE A 147 5.67 -10.36 18.66
C PHE A 147 6.12 -11.79 18.88
N VAL A 148 6.06 -12.26 20.13
CA VAL A 148 6.30 -13.67 20.46
C VAL A 148 5.08 -14.53 20.08
N ASN A 149 3.88 -13.95 20.13
CA ASN A 149 2.63 -14.62 19.77
C ASN A 149 2.11 -14.07 18.44
N PRO A 150 1.38 -14.87 17.65
CA PRO A 150 0.80 -14.38 16.41
C PRO A 150 -0.26 -13.31 16.70
N VAL A 151 -0.16 -12.20 15.96
CA VAL A 151 -1.12 -11.09 15.92
C VAL A 151 -1.70 -11.05 14.52
N SER A 152 -2.97 -10.67 14.35
CA SER A 152 -3.58 -10.62 13.01
C SER A 152 -2.98 -9.50 12.16
N LEU A 153 -3.07 -9.63 10.83
CA LEU A 153 -2.62 -8.57 9.91
C LEU A 153 -3.37 -7.25 10.15
N GLU A 154 -4.68 -7.32 10.38
CA GLU A 154 -5.53 -6.15 10.64
C GLU A 154 -5.11 -5.41 11.92
N GLU A 155 -4.94 -6.15 13.01
CA GLU A 155 -4.48 -5.58 14.28
C GLU A 155 -3.07 -4.99 14.15
N SER A 156 -2.16 -5.68 13.45
CA SER A 156 -0.81 -5.17 13.22
C SER A 156 -0.81 -3.90 12.38
N LEU A 157 -1.68 -3.80 11.37
CA LEU A 157 -1.84 -2.60 10.56
C LEU A 157 -2.28 -1.41 11.40
N ASP A 158 -3.34 -1.57 12.20
CA ASP A 158 -3.87 -0.49 13.04
C ASP A 158 -2.80 0.03 14.00
N VAL A 159 -2.09 -0.89 14.66
CA VAL A 159 -0.99 -0.54 15.56
C VAL A 159 0.12 0.20 14.82
N MET A 160 0.57 -0.27 13.65
CA MET A 160 1.65 0.36 12.89
C MET A 160 1.28 1.75 12.36
N VAL A 161 0.06 1.92 11.83
CA VAL A 161 -0.46 3.22 11.41
C VAL A 161 -0.49 4.18 12.60
N ASP A 162 -1.03 3.75 13.74
CA ASP A 162 -1.19 4.60 14.90
C ASP A 162 0.12 5.04 15.52
N TYR A 163 1.12 4.14 15.57
CA TYR A 163 2.47 4.52 15.97
C TYR A 163 3.06 5.55 15.02
N MET A 164 2.97 5.34 13.70
CA MET A 164 3.50 6.27 12.71
C MET A 164 2.85 7.66 12.83
N LEU A 165 1.52 7.71 12.96
CA LEU A 165 0.78 8.96 13.11
C LEU A 165 1.08 9.65 14.44
N ARG A 166 1.14 8.89 15.54
CA ARG A 166 1.48 9.43 16.86
C ARG A 166 2.87 10.05 16.84
N ASP A 167 3.88 9.35 16.32
CA ASP A 167 5.25 9.83 16.33
C ASP A 167 5.41 11.17 15.61
N GLU A 168 4.78 11.33 14.43
CA GLU A 168 4.80 12.59 13.70
C GLU A 168 4.05 13.72 14.42
N LEU A 169 2.95 13.42 15.13
CA LEU A 169 2.12 14.42 15.81
C LEU A 169 2.59 14.75 17.23
N THR A 170 3.39 13.88 17.86
CA THR A 170 3.98 14.12 19.19
C THR A 170 5.43 14.59 19.14
N GLY A 171 6.06 14.59 17.97
CA GLY A 171 7.41 15.10 17.75
C GLY A 171 8.49 14.16 18.28
N THR A 172 8.32 12.85 18.08
CA THR A 172 9.29 11.84 18.52
C THR A 172 10.68 12.15 17.92
N PRO A 173 11.75 12.30 18.73
CA PRO A 173 13.08 12.64 18.23
C PRO A 173 13.58 11.65 17.18
N GLY A 174 14.07 12.16 16.05
CA GLY A 174 14.58 11.34 14.95
C GLY A 174 13.51 10.82 13.99
N VAL A 175 12.22 11.06 14.25
CA VAL A 175 11.14 10.73 13.31
C VAL A 175 10.92 11.89 12.35
N ALA A 176 11.04 11.61 11.05
CA ALA A 176 10.72 12.55 9.99
C ALA A 176 9.19 12.70 9.85
N ARG A 177 8.75 13.91 9.48
CA ARG A 177 7.34 14.19 9.19
C ARG A 177 7.06 13.95 7.71
N ASN A 178 6.69 12.72 7.36
CA ASN A 178 6.43 12.31 5.98
C ASN A 178 4.92 12.26 5.70
N VAL A 179 4.15 11.68 6.61
CA VAL A 179 2.68 11.57 6.51
C VAL A 179 2.02 12.94 6.52
N PHE A 180 2.46 13.86 7.39
CA PHE A 180 1.90 15.22 7.45
C PHE A 180 2.75 16.25 6.69
N SER A 181 3.56 15.82 5.73
CA SER A 181 4.30 16.73 4.88
C SER A 181 3.42 17.29 3.75
N PRO A 182 3.34 18.64 3.58
CA PRO A 182 2.71 19.23 2.40
C PRO A 182 3.59 19.12 1.15
N ARG A 183 4.88 18.76 1.30
CA ARG A 183 5.84 18.66 0.19
C ARG A 183 5.70 17.35 -0.60
N LEU A 184 5.11 16.32 0.00
CA LEU A 184 5.01 14.99 -0.57
C LEU A 184 3.63 14.82 -1.22
N THR A 185 3.60 14.23 -2.41
CA THR A 185 2.39 14.07 -3.23
C THR A 185 2.09 12.62 -3.54
N GLU A 186 3.05 11.71 -3.34
CA GLU A 186 2.92 10.31 -3.70
C GLU A 186 3.53 9.40 -2.66
N MET A 187 3.05 8.16 -2.64
CA MET A 187 3.47 7.13 -1.70
C MET A 187 3.47 5.76 -2.39
N GLY A 188 4.43 4.93 -2.05
CA GLY A 188 4.35 3.48 -2.24
C GLY A 188 4.84 2.79 -0.99
N LEU A 189 4.33 1.60 -0.70
CA LEU A 189 4.70 0.92 0.53
C LEU A 189 4.67 -0.59 0.42
N SER A 190 5.51 -1.21 1.23
CA SER A 190 5.55 -2.66 1.42
C SER A 190 5.13 -3.01 2.83
N PHE A 191 4.22 -3.97 2.96
CA PHE A 191 3.84 -4.59 4.23
C PHE A 191 4.34 -6.04 4.23
N LEU A 192 5.30 -6.34 5.10
CA LEU A 192 5.92 -7.65 5.23
C LEU A 192 5.51 -8.29 6.56
N ALA A 193 5.27 -9.59 6.53
CA ALA A 193 4.89 -10.39 7.69
C ALA A 193 5.70 -11.69 7.68
N GLU A 194 6.73 -11.78 8.53
CA GLU A 194 7.74 -12.84 8.48
C GLU A 194 7.93 -13.48 9.85
N SER A 195 8.45 -14.71 9.88
CA SER A 195 8.96 -15.33 11.11
C SER A 195 10.47 -15.39 11.04
N VAL A 196 11.17 -14.80 12.01
CA VAL A 196 12.64 -14.73 11.99
C VAL A 196 13.21 -15.80 12.92
N GLN A 197 13.80 -16.85 12.35
CA GLN A 197 14.29 -18.00 13.11
C GLN A 197 15.54 -17.67 13.94
N GLU A 198 16.31 -16.68 13.50
CA GLU A 198 17.56 -16.22 14.08
C GLU A 198 17.35 -15.36 15.34
N LEU A 199 16.10 -14.95 15.62
CA LEU A 199 15.74 -14.23 16.83
C LEU A 199 15.24 -15.20 17.92
N ALA A 200 15.64 -14.96 19.17
CA ALA A 200 15.26 -15.80 20.30
C ALA A 200 13.73 -15.91 20.41
N GLY A 201 13.21 -17.15 20.44
CA GLY A 201 11.77 -17.41 20.52
C GLY A 201 11.03 -17.37 19.19
N GLN A 202 11.73 -17.21 18.05
CA GLN A 202 11.16 -17.20 16.69
C GLN A 202 9.94 -16.26 16.55
N PRO A 203 10.13 -14.95 16.81
CA PRO A 203 9.05 -14.01 16.82
C PRO A 203 8.46 -13.78 15.42
N TYR A 204 7.20 -13.35 15.41
CA TYR A 204 6.51 -12.78 14.26
C TYR A 204 6.95 -11.33 14.09
N LEU A 205 7.43 -11.02 12.90
CA LEU A 205 7.91 -9.71 12.48
C LEU A 205 6.93 -9.11 11.48
N TYR A 206 6.42 -7.92 11.79
CA TYR A 206 5.74 -7.06 10.84
C TYR A 206 6.64 -5.89 10.50
N LEU A 207 6.87 -5.65 9.21
CA LEU A 207 7.73 -4.59 8.72
C LEU A 207 7.00 -3.78 7.65
N VAL A 208 6.90 -2.48 7.89
CA VAL A 208 6.41 -1.49 6.94
C VAL A 208 7.59 -0.68 6.44
N VAL A 209 7.72 -0.63 5.13
CA VAL A 209 8.60 0.32 4.43
C VAL A 209 7.68 1.22 3.63
N ALA A 210 7.63 2.50 3.97
CA ALA A 210 6.79 3.48 3.32
C ALA A 210 7.66 4.55 2.66
N ASP A 211 7.68 4.54 1.34
CA ASP A 211 8.39 5.49 0.50
C ASP A 211 7.45 6.63 0.11
N PHE A 212 7.85 7.87 0.37
CA PHE A 212 7.10 9.07 0.03
C PHE A 212 7.89 9.92 -0.93
N ALA A 213 7.22 10.51 -1.91
CA ALA A 213 7.90 11.34 -2.88
C ALA A 213 7.08 12.50 -3.44
N LYS A 214 7.82 13.42 -4.05
CA LYS A 214 7.31 14.39 -5.02
C LYS A 214 8.03 14.16 -6.35
N PRO A 215 7.34 13.87 -7.46
CA PRO A 215 7.98 13.59 -8.73
C PRO A 215 8.59 14.85 -9.36
N VAL A 216 9.58 14.67 -10.24
CA VAL A 216 10.14 15.75 -11.08
C VAL A 216 9.12 16.27 -12.08
N ILE A 217 8.30 15.38 -12.65
CA ILE A 217 7.20 15.72 -13.55
C ILE A 217 5.92 15.78 -12.72
N PRO A 218 5.33 16.98 -12.52
CA PRO A 218 4.09 17.11 -11.75
C PRO A 218 2.95 16.32 -12.38
N ARG A 219 2.16 15.65 -11.55
CA ARG A 219 0.98 14.90 -11.95
C ARG A 219 -0.03 14.92 -10.80
N GLY A 220 -1.31 15.12 -11.16
CA GLY A 220 -2.41 15.14 -10.23
C GLY A 220 -3.25 13.88 -10.36
N PHE A 221 -3.82 13.43 -9.25
CA PHE A 221 -4.70 12.27 -9.20
C PHE A 221 -5.97 12.57 -8.42
N ILE A 222 -7.06 11.94 -8.82
CA ILE A 222 -8.23 11.78 -7.98
C ILE A 222 -8.04 10.48 -7.21
N VAL A 223 -7.96 10.58 -5.89
CA VAL A 223 -7.87 9.46 -4.97
C VAL A 223 -9.18 9.38 -4.22
N GLY A 224 -9.82 8.22 -4.23
CA GLY A 224 -11.12 8.11 -3.59
C GLY A 224 -11.48 6.74 -3.06
N ARG A 225 -12.64 6.70 -2.42
CA ARG A 225 -13.22 5.50 -1.82
C ARG A 225 -14.71 5.40 -2.11
N LEU A 226 -15.23 4.19 -2.11
CA LEU A 226 -16.64 3.85 -2.24
C LEU A 226 -16.98 2.63 -1.38
N ASP A 227 -18.26 2.43 -1.09
CA ASP A 227 -18.72 1.28 -0.31
C ASP A 227 -18.48 -0.04 -1.07
N PRO A 228 -18.21 -1.16 -0.36
CA PRO A 228 -18.05 -2.46 -0.98
C PRO A 228 -19.26 -2.84 -1.85
N GLY A 229 -19.00 -3.42 -3.02
CA GLY A 229 -20.03 -3.86 -3.96
C GLY A 229 -20.53 -2.78 -4.94
N HIS A 230 -20.16 -1.52 -4.74
CA HIS A 230 -20.43 -0.46 -5.71
C HIS A 230 -19.35 -0.40 -6.79
N MET A 231 -19.69 0.21 -7.93
CA MET A 231 -18.77 0.50 -9.04
C MET A 231 -18.51 2.01 -9.13
N ALA A 232 -17.37 2.42 -9.68
CA ALA A 232 -17.02 3.84 -9.87
C ALA A 232 -16.92 4.19 -11.35
N GLY A 233 -17.38 5.38 -11.73
CA GLY A 233 -17.25 5.93 -13.09
C GLY A 233 -16.83 7.40 -13.07
N GLN A 234 -16.15 7.83 -14.14
CA GLN A 234 -15.69 9.20 -14.33
C GLN A 234 -16.28 9.77 -15.61
N ARG A 235 -16.85 10.97 -15.54
CA ARG A 235 -17.34 11.74 -16.68
C ARG A 235 -16.45 12.95 -16.93
N TYR A 236 -15.81 13.02 -18.09
CA TYR A 236 -14.91 14.11 -18.46
C TYR A 236 -15.70 15.36 -18.90
N PHE A 237 -15.34 16.55 -18.41
CA PHE A 237 -16.04 17.77 -18.82
C PHE A 237 -15.69 18.20 -20.26
N ALA A 238 -14.45 17.95 -20.70
CA ALA A 238 -14.00 18.34 -22.02
C ALA A 238 -14.68 17.55 -23.15
N THR A 239 -14.91 16.25 -22.95
CA THR A 239 -15.44 15.35 -24.00
C THR A 239 -16.87 14.88 -23.73
N GLY A 240 -17.32 14.90 -22.47
CA GLY A 240 -18.58 14.30 -22.04
C GLY A 240 -18.54 12.78 -21.95
N GLU A 241 -17.41 12.14 -22.27
CA GLU A 241 -17.24 10.69 -22.21
C GLU A 241 -17.30 10.19 -20.77
N ILE A 242 -17.70 8.92 -20.62
CA ILE A 242 -17.78 8.23 -19.33
C ILE A 242 -16.90 6.99 -19.40
N GLU A 243 -16.01 6.84 -18.41
CA GLU A 243 -15.16 5.66 -18.25
C GLU A 243 -15.40 5.01 -16.89
N MET A 244 -15.32 3.68 -16.86
CA MET A 244 -15.35 2.92 -15.61
C MET A 244 -13.99 2.99 -14.93
N ILE A 245 -14.00 3.24 -13.62
CA ILE A 245 -12.78 3.36 -12.83
C ILE A 245 -12.43 1.99 -12.23
N PRO A 246 -11.22 1.47 -12.47
CA PRO A 246 -10.73 0.27 -11.80
C PRO A 246 -10.64 0.48 -10.30
N LEU A 247 -11.15 -0.48 -9.54
CA LEU A 247 -11.06 -0.46 -8.08
C LEU A 247 -9.77 -1.11 -7.60
N LEU A 248 -9.18 -0.49 -6.60
CA LEU A 248 -8.11 -1.00 -5.76
C LEU A 248 -8.72 -1.71 -4.54
N PRO A 249 -7.96 -2.60 -3.88
CA PRO A 249 -8.42 -3.29 -2.67
C PRO A 249 -9.03 -2.35 -1.62
N GLY A 250 -10.00 -2.87 -0.86
CA GLY A 250 -10.68 -2.12 0.19
C GLY A 250 -11.60 -1.00 -0.29
N GLY A 251 -12.10 -1.09 -1.54
CA GLY A 251 -13.01 -0.09 -2.11
C GLY A 251 -12.34 1.27 -2.29
N SER A 252 -11.06 1.29 -2.71
CA SER A 252 -10.40 2.52 -3.13
C SER A 252 -10.29 2.60 -4.64
N PHE A 253 -9.99 3.79 -5.14
CA PHE A 253 -9.59 3.97 -6.52
C PHE A 253 -8.64 5.15 -6.62
N GLN A 254 -7.91 5.16 -7.74
CA GLN A 254 -7.12 6.30 -8.14
C GLN A 254 -7.17 6.44 -9.66
N VAL A 255 -7.39 7.65 -10.15
CA VAL A 255 -7.30 7.97 -11.58
C VAL A 255 -6.52 9.26 -11.79
N PRO A 256 -5.83 9.44 -12.93
CA PRO A 256 -5.23 10.73 -13.26
C PRO A 256 -6.29 11.83 -13.22
N TYR A 257 -5.91 12.99 -12.71
CA TYR A 257 -6.76 14.17 -12.75
C TYR A 257 -6.89 14.66 -14.20
N PRO A 258 -8.12 14.74 -14.76
CA PRO A 258 -8.30 15.11 -16.15
C PRO A 258 -8.23 16.62 -16.35
N GLN A 259 -7.67 17.04 -17.48
CA GLN A 259 -7.63 18.45 -17.84
C GLN A 259 -9.05 19.04 -17.95
N GLY A 260 -9.28 20.16 -17.26
CA GLY A 260 -10.58 20.83 -17.25
C GLY A 260 -11.62 20.23 -16.30
N GLY A 261 -11.25 19.22 -15.51
CA GLY A 261 -12.09 18.63 -14.48
C GLY A 261 -13.05 17.54 -14.97
N CYS A 262 -13.75 16.95 -14.01
CA CYS A 262 -14.67 15.84 -14.25
C CYS A 262 -15.72 15.71 -13.14
N GLU A 263 -16.69 14.84 -13.37
CA GLU A 263 -17.45 14.20 -12.30
C GLU A 263 -16.94 12.79 -12.05
N VAL A 264 -16.94 12.38 -10.79
CA VAL A 264 -16.67 11.01 -10.37
C VAL A 264 -17.86 10.53 -9.56
N GLY A 265 -18.40 9.36 -9.88
CA GLY A 265 -19.62 8.85 -9.27
C GLY A 265 -19.55 7.37 -8.93
N ALA A 266 -20.28 6.98 -7.89
CA ALA A 266 -20.54 5.59 -7.53
C ALA A 266 -21.90 5.15 -8.08
N VAL A 267 -21.96 3.92 -8.59
CA VAL A 267 -23.17 3.27 -9.09
C VAL A 267 -23.35 1.89 -8.47
N ASP A 268 -24.61 1.45 -8.33
CA ASP A 268 -24.94 0.07 -7.94
C ASP A 268 -24.84 -0.91 -9.13
N ASP A 269 -25.07 -2.19 -8.87
CA ASP A 269 -25.08 -3.27 -9.87
C ASP A 269 -26.22 -3.16 -10.89
N GLN A 270 -27.20 -2.27 -10.65
CA GLN A 270 -28.26 -1.93 -11.60
C GLN A 270 -28.03 -0.56 -12.28
N TRP A 271 -26.79 -0.05 -12.25
CA TRP A 271 -26.38 1.21 -12.88
C TRP A 271 -27.08 2.47 -12.35
N ARG A 272 -27.65 2.42 -11.14
CA ARG A 272 -28.21 3.61 -10.50
C ARG A 272 -27.10 4.43 -9.89
N ILE A 273 -27.16 5.75 -10.09
CA ILE A 273 -26.24 6.69 -9.48
C ILE A 273 -26.55 6.81 -7.99
N LEU A 274 -25.54 6.53 -7.17
CA LEU A 274 -25.64 6.56 -5.71
C LEU A 274 -25.07 7.85 -5.12
N ASN A 275 -23.93 8.31 -5.65
CA ASN A 275 -23.23 9.51 -5.22
C ASN A 275 -22.39 10.05 -6.38
N VAL A 276 -22.30 11.37 -6.54
CA VAL A 276 -21.47 12.03 -7.56
C VAL A 276 -20.77 13.21 -6.94
N LYS A 277 -19.49 13.37 -7.26
CA LYS A 277 -18.66 14.51 -6.88
C LYS A 277 -18.09 15.16 -8.13
N THR A 278 -18.28 16.46 -8.22
CA THR A 278 -17.58 17.29 -9.19
C THR A 278 -16.18 17.59 -8.66
N VAL A 279 -15.16 17.34 -9.48
CA VAL A 279 -13.78 17.73 -9.21
C VAL A 279 -13.36 18.70 -10.30
N TYR A 280 -13.13 19.95 -9.91
CA TYR A 280 -12.68 21.01 -10.79
C TYR A 280 -11.67 21.88 -10.05
N ASP A 281 -10.48 21.98 -10.61
CA ASP A 281 -9.35 22.77 -10.14
C ASP A 281 -8.61 23.30 -11.37
N MET A 282 -8.12 24.53 -11.28
CA MET A 282 -7.32 25.17 -12.32
C MET A 282 -5.89 24.61 -12.31
N ASP A 283 -5.43 24.10 -11.16
CA ASP A 283 -4.12 23.49 -10.99
C ASP A 283 -4.20 21.96 -11.20
N ASN A 284 -4.16 21.53 -12.46
CA ASN A 284 -4.34 20.13 -12.88
C ASN A 284 -3.29 19.12 -12.34
N TYR A 285 -2.31 19.58 -11.55
CA TYR A 285 -1.20 18.76 -11.05
C TYR A 285 -1.33 18.43 -9.55
N LEU A 286 -2.47 18.73 -8.95
CA LEU A 286 -2.70 18.49 -7.54
C LEU A 286 -3.59 17.27 -7.33
N ASN A 287 -3.40 16.58 -6.21
CA ASN A 287 -4.24 15.44 -5.87
C ASN A 287 -5.54 15.90 -5.20
N HIS A 288 -6.61 15.14 -5.42
CA HIS A 288 -7.95 15.42 -4.93
C HIS A 288 -8.52 14.22 -4.21
N HIS A 289 -9.07 14.43 -3.01
CA HIS A 289 -9.80 13.40 -2.30
C HIS A 289 -11.26 13.36 -2.77
N VAL A 290 -11.78 12.18 -3.06
CA VAL A 290 -13.19 11.96 -3.40
C VAL A 290 -13.76 10.85 -2.51
N ASP A 291 -14.78 11.18 -1.73
CA ASP A 291 -15.52 10.20 -0.93
C ASP A 291 -16.90 9.94 -1.58
N LEU A 292 -17.06 8.74 -2.14
CA LEU A 292 -18.29 8.29 -2.80
C LEU A 292 -19.13 7.35 -1.93
N ARG A 293 -18.69 7.06 -0.70
CA ARG A 293 -19.48 6.26 0.24
C ARG A 293 -20.83 6.93 0.48
N VAL A 294 -21.85 6.09 0.63
CA VAL A 294 -23.23 6.49 0.95
C VAL A 294 -23.56 6.07 2.37
N SER A 295 -22.93 5.00 2.84
CA SER A 295 -22.96 4.59 4.24
C SER A 295 -22.20 5.61 5.10
N PRO A 296 -22.76 6.00 6.26
CA PRO A 296 -22.09 6.92 7.19
C PRO A 296 -20.80 6.33 7.77
#